data_AF-A0A3M8G1V8-F1
#
_entry.id   AF-A0A3M8G1V8-F1
#
_cell.length_a   1.000
_cell.length_b   1.000
_cell.length_c   1.000
_cell.angle_alpha   90.00
_cell.angle_beta   90.00
_cell.angle_gamma   90.00
#
_symmetry.space_group_name_H-M   'P 1'
#
loop_
_entity.id
_entity.type
_entity.pdbx_description
1 polymer ?
#
loop_
_entity_poly.entity_id
_entity_poly.type
_entity_poly.pdbx_seq_one_letter_code
_entity_poly.pdbx_strand_id
1 'polypeptide(L)' 'MHYHEPHFGYTLTGSKFRITDSTGTREVNVPSGYSFNKPEKTWHEALNIGDSTATFLIIEYK' A
#
# COMPACT_ATOMS: atom_id res chain seq x y z
N MET A 1 -10.46 2.23 5.84
CA MET A 1 -9.45 2.44 6.90
C MET A 1 -9.02 1.13 7.57
N HIS A 2 -7.71 0.83 7.62
CA HIS A 2 -7.13 -0.24 8.45
C HIS A 2 -5.70 0.11 8.93
N TYR A 3 -5.13 -0.73 9.80
CA TYR A 3 -3.81 -0.58 10.39
C TYR A 3 -2.92 -1.78 10.07
N HIS A 4 -1.61 -1.55 10.00
CA HIS A 4 -0.58 -2.57 9.92
C HIS A 4 0.45 -2.35 11.02
N GLU A 5 0.93 -3.43 11.63
CA GLU A 5 2.19 -3.42 12.39
C GLU A 5 3.38 -3.12 11.43
N PRO A 6 4.62 -2.94 11.93
CA PRO A 6 5.78 -2.84 11.06
C PRO A 6 5.79 -3.96 10.02
N HIS A 7 5.95 -3.58 8.75
CA HIS A 7 5.78 -4.52 7.65
C HIS A 7 6.66 -4.19 6.46
N PHE A 8 6.93 -5.24 5.69
CA PHE A 8 7.44 -5.16 4.35
C PHE A 8 6.32 -5.51 3.37
N GLY A 9 6.29 -4.82 2.23
CA GLY A 9 5.36 -5.10 1.16
C GLY A 9 6.05 -5.21 -0.19
N TYR A 10 5.53 -6.10 -1.03
CA TYR A 10 5.95 -6.27 -2.42
C TYR A 10 4.73 -6.31 -3.34
N THR A 11 4.76 -5.53 -4.42
CA THR A 11 3.67 -5.43 -5.39
C THR A 11 3.85 -6.48 -6.48
N LEU A 12 3.05 -7.55 -6.44
CA LEU A 12 3.02 -8.56 -7.51
C LEU A 12 2.41 -7.99 -8.79
N THR A 13 1.26 -7.31 -8.64
CA THR A 13 0.59 -6.60 -9.73
C THR A 13 0.21 -5.21 -9.25
N GLY A 14 0.73 -4.18 -9.91
CA GLY A 14 0.49 -2.78 -9.60
C GLY A 14 -0.80 -2.20 -10.20
N SER A 15 -1.23 -1.04 -9.70
CA SER A 15 -2.34 -0.25 -10.25
C SER A 15 -2.28 1.20 -9.75
N LYS A 16 -3.30 2.00 -10.06
CA LYS A 16 -3.45 3.38 -9.54
C LYS A 16 -4.29 3.38 -8.27
N PHE A 17 -3.79 4.03 -7.23
CA PHE A 17 -4.45 4.10 -5.93
C PHE A 17 -4.71 5.53 -5.50
N ARG A 18 -5.86 5.76 -4.87
CA ARG A 18 -6.08 6.90 -3.97
C ARG A 18 -5.82 6.43 -2.55
N ILE A 19 -4.81 7.02 -1.91
CA ILE A 19 -4.39 6.68 -0.56
C ILE A 19 -4.67 7.85 0.37
N THR A 20 -5.35 7.59 1.47
CA THR A 20 -5.50 8.53 2.59
C THR A 20 -4.74 8.00 3.80
N ASP A 21 -3.86 8.82 4.37
CA ASP A 21 -3.11 8.54 5.60
C ASP A 21 -2.92 9.81 6.44
N SER A 22 -2.02 9.79 7.44
CA SER A 22 -1.75 10.93 8.32
C SER A 22 -1.24 12.18 7.61
N THR A 23 -0.78 12.05 6.36
CA THR A 23 -0.28 13.17 5.55
C THR A 23 -1.34 13.74 4.61
N GLY A 24 -2.54 13.16 4.58
CA GLY A 24 -3.66 13.55 3.72
C GLY A 24 -3.96 12.53 2.63
N THR A 25 -4.65 12.97 1.57
CA THR A 25 -5.07 12.12 0.45
C THR A 25 -4.23 12.40 -0.80
N ARG A 26 -3.72 11.35 -1.45
CA ARG A 26 -2.95 11.44 -2.69
C ARG A 26 -3.31 10.32 -3.67
N GLU A 27 -3.15 10.58 -4.95
CA GLU A 27 -3.21 9.55 -5.98
C GLU A 27 -1.80 9.14 -6.39
N VAL A 28 -1.54 7.82 -6.40
CA VAL A 28 -0.21 7.26 -6.70
C VAL A 28 -0.34 6.09 -7.66
N ASN A 29 0.62 5.98 -8.58
CA ASN A 29 0.81 4.75 -9.36
C ASN A 29 1.76 3.85 -8.57
N VAL A 30 1.28 2.64 -8.25
CA VAL A 30 2.10 1.63 -7.58
C VAL A 30 2.56 0.64 -8.65
N PRO A 31 3.85 0.59 -9.01
CA PRO A 31 4.32 -0.28 -10.08
C PRO A 31 4.44 -1.74 -9.63
N SER A 32 4.21 -2.68 -10.55
CA SER A 32 4.57 -4.09 -10.34
C SER A 32 6.07 -4.24 -10.07
N GLY A 33 6.43 -5.15 -9.18
CA GLY A 33 7.81 -5.37 -8.76
C GLY A 33 8.34 -4.35 -7.74
N TYR A 34 7.52 -3.41 -7.28
CA TYR A 34 7.91 -2.44 -6.27
C TYR A 34 7.92 -3.06 -4.87
N SER A 35 8.94 -2.72 -4.08
CA SER A 35 9.03 -3.07 -2.67
C SER A 35 8.97 -1.82 -1.79
N PHE A 36 8.33 -1.94 -0.63
CA PHE A 36 8.29 -0.89 0.38
C PHE A 36 8.45 -1.46 1.79
N ASN A 37 8.96 -0.63 2.69
CA ASN A 37 9.09 -0.96 4.11
C ASN A 37 8.47 0.14 4.96
N LYS A 38 7.73 -0.26 5.99
CA LYS A 38 7.19 0.60 7.03
C LYS A 38 7.70 0.09 8.38
N PRO A 39 8.68 0.77 9.01
CA PRO A 39 9.30 0.29 10.24
C PRO A 39 8.45 0.56 11.50
N GLU A 40 7.38 1.33 11.37
CA GLU A 40 6.48 1.71 12.45
C GLU A 40 5.05 1.29 12.12
N LYS A 41 4.20 1.21 13.15
CA LYS A 41 2.76 0.97 12.98
C LYS A 41 2.15 2.11 12.17
N THR A 42 1.46 1.77 11.08
CA THR A 42 0.84 2.76 10.18
C THR A 42 -0.63 2.46 9.97
N TRP A 43 -1.39 3.50 9.61
CA TRP A 43 -2.76 3.37 9.15
C TRP A 43 -2.88 3.97 7.76
N HIS A 44 -3.76 3.41 6.95
CA HIS A 44 -4.15 4.02 5.69
C HIS A 44 -5.54 3.54 5.25
N GLU A 45 -6.06 4.23 4.25
CA GLU A 45 -7.12 3.76 3.38
C GLU A 45 -6.60 3.77 1.95
N ALA A 46 -6.62 2.61 1.30
CA ALA A 46 -6.18 2.46 -0.08
C ALA A 46 -7.38 2.06 -0.95
N LEU A 47 -7.81 2.95 -1.83
CA LEU A 47 -8.81 2.68 -2.85
C LEU A 47 -8.12 2.48 -4.18
N ASN A 48 -8.26 1.30 -4.77
CA ASN A 48 -7.85 1.06 -6.15
C ASN A 48 -8.80 1.82 -7.09
N ILE A 49 -8.26 2.79 -7.82
CA ILE A 49 -8.96 3.61 -8.81
C ILE A 49 -8.46 3.34 -10.24
N GLY A 50 -7.58 2.36 -10.41
CA GLY A 50 -7.13 1.89 -11.70
C GLY A 50 -8.12 0.94 -12.36
N ASP A 51 -7.74 0.45 -13.53
CA ASP A 51 -8.52 -0.45 -14.39
C ASP A 51 -8.21 -1.94 -14.17
N SER A 52 -7.38 -2.25 -13.17
CA SER A 52 -6.78 -3.57 -12.97
C SER A 52 -6.80 -3.99 -11.51
N THR A 53 -6.85 -5.30 -11.26
CA THR A 53 -6.70 -5.85 -9.91
C THR A 53 -5.24 -5.79 -9.47
N ALA A 54 -4.97 -5.02 -8.42
CA ALA A 54 -3.67 -5.01 -7.78
C ALA A 54 -3.53 -6.18 -6.79
N THR A 55 -2.33 -6.75 -6.70
CA THR A 55 -2.02 -7.87 -5.80
C THR A 55 -0.71 -7.59 -5.06
N PHE A 56 -0.70 -7.82 -3.76
CA PHE A 56 0.44 -7.52 -2.88
C PHE A 56 0.78 -8.73 -2.02
N LEU A 57 2.08 -8.92 -1.79
CA LEU A 57 2.58 -9.74 -0.69
C LEU A 57 2.94 -8.81 0.46
N ILE A 58 2.33 -9.01 1.63
CA ILE A 58 2.60 -8.24 2.84
C ILE A 58 3.14 -9.19 3.91
N ILE A 59 4.26 -8.81 4.53
CA ILE A 59 4.89 -9.52 5.63
C ILE A 59 4.91 -8.58 6.84
N GLU A 60 4.04 -8.83 7.80
CA GLU A 60 4.02 -8.13 9.08
C GLU A 60 4.89 -8.86 10.10
N TYR A 61 5.67 -8.11 10.88
CA TYR A 61 6.50 -8.65 11.95
C TYR A 61 6.22 -7.92 13.27
N LYS A 62 6.49 -8.62 14.37
CA LYS A 62 6.29 -8.14 15.74
C LYS A 62 7.56 -7.53 16.30
#